data_AF-A0A1Q3H4I6-F1
#
_entry.id   AF-A0A1Q3H4I6-F1
#
_cell.length_a   1.000
_cell.length_b   1.000
_cell.length_c   1.000
_cell.angle_alpha   90.00
_cell.angle_beta   90.00
_cell.angle_gamma   90.00
#
_symmetry.space_group_name_H-M   'P 1'
#
loop_
_entity.id
_entity.type
_entity.pdbx_description
1 polymer ?
#
loop_
_entity_poly.entity_id
_entity_poly.type
_entity_poly.pdbx_seq_one_letter_code
_entity_poly.pdbx_strand_id
1 'polypeptide(L)'
;MNQIDSQYTLRGNFYKERNAYIAAGEPGIFHCHHYNCYLQAVLLDTKDYLPEIKQVLIDSAQEVAFSQFYTFFKETPELDIEQKKQVVVDYFRFAGFGQVALGQVNNIGGIVTTSSEHYGISWKLKFGLSNEPVSFFTAGFLAGATEAVYDLKLGTLNTVQEHCLAMGDEQSQFILKVSEDDRELIMSQTEGVFQKGELPKPTNTTVDYEAIREALINMPIEGGTDGLIDAFGVLLTRHYANYYCNISYKFLRLFLNKMGNEGLGIATNLLIEAGRVCAFNTFGGIMQSNEWNALIKPMITTPEDWIYGIVAVANAFGWGFWQIESLEPGKRIVMKIQSGYESNAYLKKFGTSSFPVSFLATGGVAGLMNLVYTLNLPERVPLTLDEAVYKQISSSSNYFVPTQIKCRAMGEEFDLIEAIVAKNG
;
A
#
# COMPACT_ATOMS: atom_id res chain seq x y z
N MET A 1 -20.04 24.26 -7.89
CA MET A 1 -18.73 23.59 -7.94
C MET A 1 -17.70 24.71 -7.96
N ASN A 2 -17.21 25.13 -6.79
CA ASN A 2 -16.22 26.20 -6.72
C ASN A 2 -14.93 25.65 -7.35
N GLN A 3 -14.43 26.32 -8.39
CA GLN A 3 -13.11 26.06 -8.94
C GLN A 3 -12.11 26.20 -7.79
N ILE A 4 -11.50 25.08 -7.40
CA ILE A 4 -10.31 25.10 -6.56
C ILE A 4 -9.24 25.77 -7.43
N ASP A 5 -8.74 26.91 -6.96
CA ASP A 5 -7.62 27.57 -7.63
C ASP A 5 -6.44 26.59 -7.65
N SER A 6 -5.90 26.34 -8.84
CA SER A 6 -4.87 25.31 -9.08
C SER A 6 -3.62 25.48 -8.21
N GLN A 7 -3.42 26.66 -7.59
CA GLN A 7 -2.30 26.93 -6.71
C GLN A 7 -2.37 26.29 -5.30
N TYR A 8 -3.50 25.66 -4.92
CA TYR A 8 -3.68 25.12 -3.55
C TYR A 8 -4.01 23.62 -3.52
N THR A 9 -3.32 22.83 -4.34
CA THR A 9 -3.47 21.37 -4.35
C THR A 9 -2.21 20.71 -3.78
N LEU A 10 -2.40 19.72 -2.91
CA LEU A 10 -1.30 18.86 -2.46
C LEU A 10 -1.08 17.78 -3.51
N ARG A 11 0.04 17.87 -4.23
CA ARG A 11 0.52 16.86 -5.17
C ARG A 11 1.99 16.59 -4.92
N GLY A 12 2.46 15.46 -5.40
CA GLY A 12 3.85 15.03 -5.30
C GLY A 12 4.50 14.91 -6.65
N ASN A 13 5.79 14.57 -6.64
CA ASN A 13 6.58 14.33 -7.84
C ASN A 13 7.15 12.92 -7.80
N PHE A 14 7.24 12.27 -8.97
CA PHE A 14 7.99 11.04 -9.12
C PHE A 14 9.47 11.35 -9.35
N TYR A 15 10.30 11.05 -8.37
CA TYR A 15 11.76 11.22 -8.43
C TYR A 15 12.39 9.99 -9.06
N LYS A 16 12.72 10.07 -10.36
CA LYS A 16 13.24 8.94 -11.15
C LYS A 16 14.54 8.36 -10.59
N GLU A 17 15.39 9.22 -10.02
CA GLU A 17 16.64 8.81 -9.39
C GLU A 17 16.43 8.11 -8.04
N ARG A 18 15.23 8.15 -7.48
CA ARG A 18 14.85 7.47 -6.22
C ARG A 18 13.85 6.33 -6.45
N ASN A 19 13.24 6.30 -7.65
CA ASN A 19 12.12 5.46 -8.03
C ASN A 19 10.92 5.53 -7.07
N ALA A 20 10.59 6.74 -6.63
CA ALA A 20 9.58 7.00 -5.62
C ALA A 20 8.77 8.26 -5.95
N TYR A 21 7.47 8.23 -5.66
CA TYR A 21 6.60 9.40 -5.67
C TYR A 21 6.52 9.98 -4.27
N ILE A 22 6.83 11.27 -4.11
CA ILE A 22 6.82 11.94 -2.80
C ILE A 22 5.91 13.15 -2.82
N ALA A 23 4.97 13.23 -1.88
CA ALA A 23 4.06 14.37 -1.68
C ALA A 23 4.20 14.89 -0.24
N ALA A 24 4.66 16.13 -0.09
CA ALA A 24 4.93 16.78 1.21
C ALA A 24 5.68 15.88 2.21
N GLY A 25 6.80 15.31 1.75
CA GLY A 25 7.66 14.43 2.55
C GLY A 25 7.18 12.97 2.67
N GLU A 26 5.93 12.66 2.33
CA GLU A 26 5.43 11.29 2.42
C GLU A 26 5.57 10.51 1.10
N PRO A 27 6.10 9.26 1.14
CA PRO A 27 6.15 8.38 -0.01
C PRO A 27 4.76 7.82 -0.33
N GLY A 28 4.27 8.12 -1.53
CA GLY A 28 3.05 7.55 -2.11
C GLY A 28 3.36 6.37 -3.01
N ILE A 29 2.66 5.26 -2.80
CA ILE A 29 2.81 4.02 -3.57
C ILE A 29 1.44 3.52 -4.06
N PHE A 30 1.42 2.78 -5.16
CA PHE A 30 0.18 2.18 -5.63
C PHE A 30 -0.05 0.79 -5.03
N HIS A 31 -1.24 0.60 -4.47
CA HIS A 31 -1.76 -0.71 -4.08
C HIS A 31 -3.25 -0.80 -4.42
N CYS A 32 -3.70 -2.02 -4.70
CA CYS A 32 -5.11 -2.29 -4.94
C CYS A 32 -5.85 -2.62 -3.65
N HIS A 33 -7.17 -2.54 -3.75
CA HIS A 33 -8.10 -2.90 -2.70
C HIS A 33 -7.93 -4.32 -2.17
N HIS A 34 -7.47 -5.27 -2.99
CA HIS A 34 -7.22 -6.62 -2.52
C HIS A 34 -6.11 -6.67 -1.47
N TYR A 35 -5.04 -5.90 -1.62
CA TYR A 35 -4.00 -5.81 -0.59
C TYR A 35 -4.50 -5.03 0.62
N ASN A 36 -5.10 -3.86 0.40
CA ASN A 36 -5.58 -2.99 1.47
C ASN A 36 -6.53 -3.72 2.42
N CYS A 37 -7.55 -4.39 1.87
CA CYS A 37 -8.53 -5.12 2.65
C CYS A 37 -7.97 -6.44 3.21
N TYR A 38 -7.13 -7.18 2.46
CA TYR A 38 -6.60 -8.45 2.94
C TYR A 38 -5.60 -8.27 4.08
N LEU A 39 -4.65 -7.33 3.96
CA LEU A 39 -3.73 -7.03 5.05
C LEU A 39 -4.49 -6.60 6.30
N GLN A 40 -5.50 -5.75 6.16
CA GLN A 40 -6.35 -5.37 7.27
C GLN A 40 -7.07 -6.59 7.89
N ALA A 41 -7.67 -7.47 7.08
CA ALA A 41 -8.33 -8.68 7.56
C ALA A 41 -7.36 -9.58 8.34
N VAL A 42 -6.16 -9.82 7.80
CA VAL A 42 -5.09 -10.58 8.48
C VAL A 42 -4.76 -9.99 9.86
N LEU A 43 -4.68 -8.66 9.97
CA LEU A 43 -4.45 -8.01 11.25
C LEU A 43 -5.66 -8.18 12.18
N LEU A 44 -6.87 -7.96 11.69
CA LEU A 44 -8.10 -8.07 12.48
C LEU A 44 -8.40 -9.50 12.96
N ASP A 45 -7.97 -10.52 12.24
CA ASP A 45 -8.08 -11.92 12.65
C ASP A 45 -7.28 -12.23 13.93
N THR A 46 -6.38 -11.33 14.33
CA THR A 46 -5.60 -11.44 15.56
C THR A 46 -6.21 -10.69 16.75
N LYS A 47 -7.35 -10.02 16.58
CA LYS A 47 -7.94 -9.11 17.58
C LYS A 47 -8.23 -9.75 18.94
N ASP A 48 -8.51 -11.05 18.97
CA ASP A 48 -8.76 -11.79 20.22
C ASP A 48 -7.49 -11.99 21.06
N TYR A 49 -6.32 -11.94 20.42
CA TYR A 49 -5.01 -12.06 21.08
C TYR A 49 -4.32 -10.70 21.25
N LEU A 50 -4.60 -9.77 20.32
CA LEU A 50 -4.07 -8.42 20.22
C LEU A 50 -5.23 -7.39 20.15
N PRO A 51 -5.87 -7.09 21.28
CA PRO A 51 -7.06 -6.22 21.31
C PRO A 51 -6.79 -4.80 20.77
N GLU A 52 -5.55 -4.34 20.78
CA GLU A 52 -5.13 -3.02 20.32
C GLU A 52 -5.05 -2.89 18.79
N ILE A 53 -5.21 -3.99 18.04
CA ILE A 53 -4.90 -4.01 16.60
C ILE A 53 -5.74 -3.03 15.77
N LYS A 54 -6.99 -2.79 16.16
CA LYS A 54 -7.84 -1.78 15.52
C LYS A 54 -7.29 -0.37 15.71
N GLN A 55 -6.81 -0.07 16.92
CA GLN A 55 -6.22 1.22 17.23
C GLN A 55 -4.88 1.39 16.50
N VAL A 56 -4.10 0.32 16.33
CA VAL A 56 -2.88 0.35 15.49
C VAL A 56 -3.17 0.80 14.06
N LEU A 57 -4.25 0.32 13.45
CA LEU A 57 -4.66 0.74 12.10
C LEU A 57 -5.03 2.23 12.08
N ILE A 58 -5.84 2.70 13.03
CA ILE A 58 -6.25 4.11 13.12
C ILE A 58 -5.04 5.02 13.38
N ASP A 59 -4.26 4.74 14.42
CA ASP A 59 -3.13 5.56 14.84
C ASP A 59 -2.09 5.68 13.73
N SER A 60 -1.78 4.57 13.03
CA SER A 60 -0.80 4.61 11.94
C SER A 60 -1.26 5.45 10.76
N ALA A 61 -2.57 5.50 10.47
CA ALA A 61 -3.14 6.39 9.46
C ALA A 61 -3.12 7.87 9.93
N GLN A 62 -3.40 8.10 11.21
CA GLN A 62 -3.33 9.43 11.83
C GLN A 62 -1.92 10.02 11.78
N GLU A 63 -0.91 9.23 12.13
CA GLU A 63 0.51 9.63 12.09
C GLU A 63 0.94 10.10 10.69
N VAL A 64 0.61 9.34 9.63
CA VAL A 64 1.04 9.67 8.26
C VAL A 64 0.24 10.83 7.67
N ALA A 65 -1.07 10.90 7.90
CA ALA A 65 -1.90 11.98 7.42
C ALA A 65 -1.51 13.31 8.08
N PHE A 66 -1.39 13.32 9.41
CA PHE A 66 -0.92 14.51 10.13
C PHE A 66 0.42 14.99 9.59
N SER A 67 1.40 14.08 9.44
CA SER A 67 2.75 14.46 9.03
C SER A 67 2.79 15.12 7.66
N GLN A 68 2.02 14.58 6.70
CA GLN A 68 1.94 15.14 5.36
C GLN A 68 1.30 16.53 5.36
N PHE A 69 0.11 16.65 5.94
CA PHE A 69 -0.65 17.90 5.91
C PHE A 69 0.01 18.97 6.77
N TYR A 70 0.58 18.60 7.92
CA TYR A 70 1.34 19.52 8.76
C TYR A 70 2.52 20.11 8.00
N THR A 71 3.31 19.26 7.32
CA THR A 71 4.45 19.70 6.51
C THR A 71 3.99 20.65 5.40
N PHE A 72 2.98 20.25 4.63
CA PHE A 72 2.44 21.09 3.56
C PHE A 72 1.93 22.45 4.09
N PHE A 73 1.15 22.46 5.17
CA PHE A 73 0.59 23.71 5.71
C PHE A 73 1.62 24.62 6.39
N LYS A 74 2.77 24.10 6.81
CA LYS A 74 3.90 24.95 7.25
C LYS A 74 4.60 25.64 6.07
N GLU A 75 4.58 25.02 4.89
CA GLU A 75 5.12 25.60 3.65
C GLU A 75 4.13 26.54 2.94
N THR A 76 2.84 26.45 3.26
CA THR A 76 1.78 27.32 2.75
C THR A 76 1.04 28.07 3.88
N PRO A 77 1.74 28.92 4.66
CA PRO A 77 1.16 29.59 5.83
C PRO A 77 0.04 30.58 5.50
N GLU A 78 -0.10 30.97 4.23
CA GLU A 78 -1.14 31.87 3.73
C GLU A 78 -2.54 31.22 3.64
N LEU A 79 -2.63 29.88 3.71
CA LEU A 79 -3.91 29.17 3.65
C LEU A 79 -4.74 29.38 4.93
N ASP A 80 -5.99 29.79 4.75
CA ASP A 80 -6.96 29.78 5.84
C ASP A 80 -7.48 28.35 6.14
N ILE A 81 -8.26 28.21 7.21
CA ILE A 81 -8.78 26.92 7.67
C ILE A 81 -9.65 26.22 6.60
N GLU A 82 -10.48 26.96 5.87
CA GLU A 82 -11.39 26.37 4.89
C GLU A 82 -10.63 25.93 3.63
N GLN A 83 -9.61 26.69 3.22
CA GLN A 83 -8.68 26.29 2.16
C GLN A 83 -7.88 25.04 2.55
N LYS A 84 -7.39 24.95 3.80
CA LYS A 84 -6.71 23.75 4.31
C LYS A 84 -7.63 22.52 4.29
N LYS A 85 -8.89 22.66 4.70
CA LYS A 85 -9.89 21.58 4.58
C LYS A 85 -10.09 21.16 3.13
N GLN A 86 -10.16 22.12 2.21
CA GLN A 86 -10.33 21.83 0.79
C GLN A 86 -9.14 21.06 0.20
N VAL A 87 -7.91 21.35 0.65
CA VAL A 87 -6.70 20.58 0.30
C VAL A 87 -6.83 19.13 0.77
N VAL A 88 -7.28 18.89 2.01
CA VAL A 88 -7.48 17.55 2.55
C VAL A 88 -8.52 16.76 1.73
N VAL A 89 -9.66 17.39 1.44
CA VAL A 89 -10.74 16.79 0.63
C VAL A 89 -10.25 16.45 -0.78
N ASP A 90 -9.54 17.36 -1.43
CA ASP A 90 -9.01 17.12 -2.77
C ASP A 90 -7.93 16.04 -2.79
N TYR A 91 -7.02 16.01 -1.80
CA TYR A 91 -6.01 14.97 -1.71
C TYR A 91 -6.63 13.58 -1.46
N PHE A 92 -7.63 13.48 -0.59
CA PHE A 92 -8.33 12.22 -0.30
C PHE A 92 -8.95 11.63 -1.58
N ARG A 93 -9.59 12.48 -2.39
CA ARG A 93 -10.10 12.12 -3.73
C ARG A 93 -8.96 11.74 -4.68
N PHE A 94 -7.95 12.60 -4.83
CA PHE A 94 -6.81 12.38 -5.73
C PHE A 94 -6.12 11.03 -5.47
N ALA A 95 -5.94 10.68 -4.19
CA ALA A 95 -5.29 9.43 -3.78
C ALA A 95 -6.15 8.18 -3.94
N GLY A 96 -7.41 8.30 -4.36
CA GLY A 96 -8.31 7.16 -4.57
C GLY A 96 -8.98 6.64 -3.30
N PHE A 97 -8.98 7.42 -2.21
CA PHE A 97 -9.58 7.00 -0.94
C PHE A 97 -11.11 7.19 -0.91
N GLY A 98 -11.68 7.90 -1.89
CA GLY A 98 -13.11 8.20 -2.01
C GLY A 98 -13.40 9.69 -1.86
N GLN A 99 -14.54 10.01 -1.26
CA GLN A 99 -15.00 11.36 -1.01
C GLN A 99 -15.21 11.60 0.47
N VAL A 100 -14.89 12.80 0.94
CA VAL A 100 -15.19 13.27 2.29
C VAL A 100 -15.54 14.75 2.23
N ALA A 101 -16.29 15.22 3.24
CA ALA A 101 -16.59 16.63 3.42
C ALA A 101 -16.28 17.05 4.85
N LEU A 102 -15.49 18.11 5.02
CA LEU A 102 -15.03 18.59 6.33
C LEU A 102 -15.79 19.85 6.82
N GLY A 103 -16.92 20.17 6.19
CA GLY A 103 -17.71 21.37 6.52
C GLY A 103 -18.27 21.38 7.95
N GLN A 104 -18.48 20.20 8.55
CA GLN A 104 -18.96 20.05 9.93
C GLN A 104 -17.84 19.70 10.93
N VAL A 105 -16.58 19.84 10.52
CA VAL A 105 -15.41 19.56 11.35
C VAL A 105 -14.78 20.86 11.85
N ASN A 106 -14.41 20.90 13.12
CA ASN A 106 -13.71 22.00 13.78
C ASN A 106 -12.55 21.48 14.65
N ASN A 107 -11.94 22.37 15.45
CA ASN A 107 -10.78 22.07 16.29
C ASN A 107 -11.06 21.14 17.49
N ILE A 108 -12.31 20.77 17.75
CA ILE A 108 -12.67 19.81 18.81
C ILE A 108 -13.33 18.53 18.27
N GLY A 109 -13.48 18.42 16.94
CA GLY A 109 -14.10 17.27 16.29
C GLY A 109 -15.21 17.66 15.33
N GLY A 110 -16.15 16.74 15.08
CA GLY A 110 -17.24 16.92 14.13
C GLY A 110 -17.68 15.63 13.47
N ILE A 111 -18.57 15.75 12.49
CA ILE A 111 -19.13 14.59 11.78
C ILE A 111 -18.72 14.65 10.32
N VAL A 112 -18.27 13.51 9.78
CA VAL A 112 -18.01 13.33 8.36
C VAL A 112 -18.89 12.19 7.85
N THR A 113 -19.65 12.44 6.80
CA THR A 113 -20.46 11.43 6.11
C THR A 113 -19.96 11.24 4.69
N THR A 114 -20.03 10.02 4.18
CA THR A 114 -19.64 9.71 2.81
C THR A 114 -20.37 8.49 2.27
N SER A 115 -20.79 8.57 1.01
CA SER A 115 -21.31 7.44 0.23
C SER A 115 -20.23 6.73 -0.59
N SER A 116 -18.98 7.21 -0.55
CA SER A 116 -17.87 6.64 -1.30
C SER A 116 -16.58 6.73 -0.49
N GLU A 117 -16.14 5.60 0.05
CA GLU A 117 -14.81 5.48 0.63
C GLU A 117 -14.24 4.08 0.39
N HIS A 118 -12.92 4.05 0.19
CA HIS A 118 -12.22 2.91 -0.37
C HIS A 118 -12.41 1.64 0.47
N TYR A 119 -12.25 1.71 1.80
CA TYR A 119 -12.25 0.51 2.64
C TYR A 119 -13.63 -0.10 2.77
N GLY A 120 -14.68 0.70 2.96
CA GLY A 120 -16.06 0.19 3.07
C GLY A 120 -16.57 -0.43 1.76
N ILE A 121 -16.35 0.25 0.63
CA ILE A 121 -16.74 -0.28 -0.70
C ILE A 121 -15.94 -1.54 -1.01
N SER A 122 -14.62 -1.47 -0.87
CA SER A 122 -13.73 -2.55 -1.24
C SER A 122 -13.88 -3.79 -0.36
N TRP A 123 -14.15 -3.61 0.93
CA TRP A 123 -14.42 -4.72 1.83
C TRP A 123 -15.65 -5.49 1.35
N LYS A 124 -16.73 -4.77 0.99
CA LYS A 124 -17.94 -5.38 0.46
C LYS A 124 -17.69 -6.13 -0.85
N LEU A 125 -16.91 -5.55 -1.76
CA LEU A 125 -16.54 -6.20 -3.03
C LEU A 125 -15.72 -7.49 -2.79
N LYS A 126 -14.82 -7.48 -1.81
CA LYS A 126 -13.90 -8.60 -1.58
C LYS A 126 -14.45 -9.69 -0.67
N PHE A 127 -15.13 -9.32 0.40
CA PHE A 127 -15.52 -10.22 1.49
C PHE A 127 -17.04 -10.25 1.75
N GLY A 128 -17.82 -9.42 1.06
CA GLY A 128 -19.24 -9.24 1.35
C GLY A 128 -19.47 -8.36 2.59
N LEU A 129 -20.63 -8.52 3.23
CA LEU A 129 -21.01 -7.69 4.36
C LEU A 129 -20.13 -7.96 5.60
N SER A 130 -19.76 -6.89 6.29
CA SER A 130 -19.11 -6.92 7.59
C SER A 130 -20.14 -6.80 8.72
N ASN A 131 -19.84 -7.39 9.88
CA ASN A 131 -20.63 -7.20 11.09
C ASN A 131 -20.19 -5.99 11.92
N GLU A 132 -19.03 -5.40 11.60
CA GLU A 132 -18.44 -4.27 12.31
C GLU A 132 -17.89 -3.23 11.31
N PRO A 133 -17.70 -1.97 11.73
CA PRO A 133 -17.04 -0.96 10.90
C PRO A 133 -15.60 -1.37 10.52
N VAL A 134 -15.16 -1.02 9.30
CA VAL A 134 -13.89 -1.50 8.73
C VAL A 134 -12.99 -0.37 8.21
N SER A 135 -13.43 0.88 8.22
CA SER A 135 -12.74 1.97 7.55
C SER A 135 -11.74 2.67 8.49
N PHE A 136 -10.88 1.86 9.11
CA PHE A 136 -9.90 2.29 10.12
C PHE A 136 -8.89 3.30 9.58
N PHE A 137 -8.42 3.09 8.35
CA PHE A 137 -7.54 4.05 7.68
C PHE A 137 -8.22 5.41 7.53
N THR A 138 -9.46 5.44 7.03
CA THR A 138 -10.24 6.69 6.86
C THR A 138 -10.44 7.39 8.20
N ALA A 139 -10.76 6.64 9.26
CA ALA A 139 -10.90 7.20 10.61
C ALA A 139 -9.61 7.89 11.09
N GLY A 140 -8.46 7.24 10.97
CA GLY A 140 -7.17 7.81 11.34
C GLY A 140 -6.75 8.98 10.45
N PHE A 141 -6.96 8.87 9.13
CA PHE A 141 -6.69 9.94 8.18
C PHE A 141 -7.46 11.21 8.57
N LEU A 142 -8.76 11.09 8.87
CA LEU A 142 -9.60 12.23 9.27
C LEU A 142 -9.10 12.89 10.55
N ALA A 143 -8.69 12.11 11.56
CA ALA A 143 -8.13 12.64 12.79
C ALA A 143 -6.83 13.42 12.53
N GLY A 144 -5.85 12.79 11.86
CA GLY A 144 -4.55 13.40 11.63
C GLY A 144 -4.59 14.61 10.71
N ALA A 145 -5.39 14.56 9.64
CA ALA A 145 -5.57 15.69 8.75
C ALA A 145 -6.27 16.86 9.45
N THR A 146 -7.27 16.60 10.29
CA THR A 146 -7.96 17.65 11.06
C THR A 146 -7.02 18.30 12.07
N GLU A 147 -6.22 17.52 12.78
CA GLU A 147 -5.20 18.05 13.69
C GLU A 147 -4.22 18.97 12.96
N ALA A 148 -3.77 18.61 11.76
CA ALA A 148 -2.91 19.45 10.95
C ALA A 148 -3.59 20.74 10.45
N VAL A 149 -4.87 20.67 10.03
CA VAL A 149 -5.67 21.84 9.61
C VAL A 149 -5.70 22.89 10.72
N TYR A 150 -5.89 22.46 11.96
CA TYR A 150 -6.07 23.32 13.13
C TYR A 150 -4.80 23.54 13.97
N ASP A 151 -3.62 23.07 13.51
CA ASP A 151 -2.33 23.14 14.23
C ASP A 151 -2.41 22.58 15.67
N LEU A 152 -3.15 21.47 15.84
CA LEU A 152 -3.28 20.76 17.12
C LEU A 152 -2.09 19.82 17.35
N LYS A 153 -1.87 19.44 18.61
CA LYS A 153 -0.93 18.36 18.95
C LYS A 153 -1.42 17.05 18.31
N LEU A 154 -0.54 16.32 17.63
CA LEU A 154 -0.82 14.98 17.11
C LEU A 154 -1.33 14.06 18.24
N GLY A 155 -2.46 13.38 18.01
CA GLY A 155 -3.12 12.51 18.99
C GLY A 155 -4.25 13.17 19.81
N THR A 156 -4.45 14.48 19.68
CA THR A 156 -5.54 15.25 20.30
C THR A 156 -6.93 14.74 19.92
N LEU A 157 -7.15 14.35 18.67
CA LEU A 157 -8.45 13.91 18.13
C LEU A 157 -8.45 12.42 17.84
N ASN A 158 -9.54 11.75 18.17
CA ASN A 158 -9.83 10.38 17.77
C ASN A 158 -11.09 10.34 16.89
N THR A 159 -11.18 9.33 16.03
CA THR A 159 -12.33 9.13 15.13
C THR A 159 -12.90 7.74 15.31
N VAL A 160 -14.23 7.66 15.47
CA VAL A 160 -14.98 6.39 15.46
C VAL A 160 -15.86 6.35 14.23
N GLN A 161 -15.94 5.19 13.57
CA GLN A 161 -16.91 4.96 12.50
C GLN A 161 -18.18 4.34 13.12
N GLU A 162 -19.31 5.02 13.03
CA GLU A 162 -20.59 4.55 13.57
C GLU A 162 -21.45 3.84 12.52
N HIS A 163 -21.43 4.35 11.28
CA HIS A 163 -22.08 3.73 10.13
C HIS A 163 -21.05 3.36 9.07
N CYS A 164 -21.29 2.26 8.35
CA CYS A 164 -20.31 1.70 7.43
C CYS A 164 -20.96 1.08 6.20
N LEU A 165 -20.50 1.48 5.01
CA LEU A 165 -20.90 0.88 3.73
C LEU A 165 -20.70 -0.65 3.70
N ALA A 166 -19.65 -1.15 4.36
CA ALA A 166 -19.41 -2.59 4.45
C ALA A 166 -20.43 -3.32 5.33
N MET A 167 -21.08 -2.63 6.28
CA MET A 167 -22.17 -3.19 7.09
C MET A 167 -23.51 -3.17 6.37
N GLY A 168 -23.59 -2.57 5.18
CA GLY A 168 -24.81 -2.43 4.39
C GLY A 168 -25.55 -1.11 4.61
N ASP A 169 -25.00 -0.19 5.38
CA ASP A 169 -25.53 1.17 5.52
C ASP A 169 -25.44 1.94 4.19
N GLU A 170 -26.31 2.92 3.99
CA GLU A 170 -26.31 3.76 2.78
C GLU A 170 -25.08 4.68 2.70
N GLN A 171 -24.52 5.04 3.84
CA GLN A 171 -23.36 5.93 3.96
C GLN A 171 -22.47 5.50 5.14
N SER A 172 -21.16 5.69 5.00
CA SER A 172 -20.25 5.66 6.13
C SER A 172 -20.35 6.98 6.91
N GLN A 173 -20.35 6.90 8.23
CA GLN A 173 -20.34 8.07 9.13
C GLN A 173 -19.21 7.94 10.14
N PHE A 174 -18.42 9.00 10.24
CA PHE A 174 -17.29 9.13 11.14
C PHE A 174 -17.53 10.27 12.13
N ILE A 175 -17.35 9.99 13.42
CA ILE A 175 -17.46 10.93 14.52
C ILE A 175 -16.06 11.24 15.04
N LEU A 176 -15.59 12.46 14.81
CA LEU A 176 -14.35 12.99 15.37
C LEU A 176 -14.65 13.64 16.72
N LYS A 177 -13.83 13.35 17.72
CA LYS A 177 -13.90 13.96 19.06
C LYS A 177 -12.51 14.10 19.66
N VAL A 178 -12.39 14.95 20.67
CA VAL A 178 -11.19 14.99 21.52
C VAL A 178 -10.95 13.61 22.14
N SER A 179 -9.72 13.12 22.03
CA SER A 179 -9.29 11.86 22.61
C SER A 179 -9.44 11.90 24.13
N GLU A 180 -10.04 10.85 24.70
CA GLU A 180 -10.12 10.67 26.16
C GLU A 180 -8.81 10.12 26.72
N ASP A 181 -8.01 9.47 25.87
CA ASP A 181 -6.70 8.92 26.20
C ASP A 181 -5.58 9.89 25.78
N ASP A 182 -4.54 10.01 26.61
CA ASP A 182 -3.27 10.61 26.19
C ASP A 182 -2.53 9.62 25.30
N ARG A 183 -2.61 9.83 23.97
CA ARG A 183 -1.96 8.97 22.97
C ARG A 183 -0.62 9.57 22.55
N GLU A 184 0.45 8.83 22.77
CA GLU A 184 1.80 9.20 22.32
C GLU A 184 2.01 8.81 20.85
N LEU A 185 1.36 9.53 19.95
CA LEU A 185 1.54 9.38 18.51
C LEU A 185 2.77 10.16 18.04
N ILE A 186 3.46 9.63 17.03
CA ILE A 186 4.68 10.22 16.48
C ILE A 186 4.53 10.53 15.00
N MET A 187 5.16 11.61 14.55
CA MET A 187 5.20 11.91 13.12
C MET A 187 5.85 10.77 12.33
N SER A 188 5.40 10.65 11.09
CA SER A 188 5.86 9.70 10.09
C SER A 188 7.34 9.89 9.77
N GLN A 189 7.92 8.85 9.18
CA GLN A 189 9.34 8.75 8.87
C GLN A 189 9.69 9.51 7.59
N THR A 190 8.74 10.20 6.96
CA THR A 190 8.89 10.88 5.67
C THR A 190 9.42 9.90 4.60
N GLU A 191 10.32 10.31 3.72
CA GLU A 191 10.90 9.45 2.67
C GLU A 191 11.75 8.28 3.20
N GLY A 192 12.05 8.25 4.51
CA GLY A 192 12.94 7.27 5.10
C GLY A 192 14.41 7.50 4.72
N VAL A 193 15.23 6.45 4.81
CA VAL A 193 16.62 6.46 4.35
C VAL A 193 16.66 5.90 2.92
N PHE A 194 16.47 6.73 1.89
CA PHE A 194 16.44 6.27 0.50
C PHE A 194 17.85 6.13 -0.12
N GLN A 195 17.92 5.42 -1.25
CA GLN A 195 19.10 5.36 -2.12
C GLN A 195 18.76 5.99 -3.48
N LYS A 196 19.77 6.62 -4.09
CA LYS A 196 19.66 7.00 -5.51
C LYS A 196 20.13 5.86 -6.40
N GLY A 197 19.52 5.71 -7.57
CA GLY A 197 19.82 4.66 -8.53
C GLY A 197 19.34 5.00 -9.93
N GLU A 198 19.58 4.06 -10.85
CA GLU A 198 19.12 4.12 -12.23
C GLU A 198 18.10 3.01 -12.48
N LEU A 199 17.21 3.21 -13.46
CA LEU A 199 16.28 2.17 -13.87
C LEU A 199 17.05 0.96 -14.41
N PRO A 200 16.73 -0.27 -13.97
CA PRO A 200 17.35 -1.47 -14.53
C PRO A 200 17.09 -1.59 -16.04
N LYS A 201 18.12 -2.04 -16.77
CA LYS A 201 18.08 -2.24 -18.23
C LYS A 201 18.41 -3.71 -18.55
N PRO A 202 17.46 -4.64 -18.37
CA PRO A 202 17.72 -6.05 -18.62
C PRO A 202 18.00 -6.30 -20.11
N THR A 203 19.01 -7.11 -20.41
CA THR A 203 19.40 -7.47 -21.80
C THR A 203 18.72 -8.74 -22.31
N ASN A 204 17.97 -9.43 -21.45
CA ASN A 204 17.48 -10.79 -21.70
C ASN A 204 15.98 -10.81 -22.06
N THR A 205 15.41 -9.65 -22.39
CA THR A 205 13.99 -9.44 -22.69
C THR A 205 13.84 -8.37 -23.76
N THR A 206 12.71 -8.37 -24.46
CA THR A 206 12.32 -7.29 -25.39
C THR A 206 11.45 -6.22 -24.72
N VAL A 207 11.08 -6.40 -23.46
CA VAL A 207 10.26 -5.46 -22.69
C VAL A 207 11.02 -4.17 -22.42
N ASP A 208 10.47 -3.05 -22.88
CA ASP A 208 11.05 -1.72 -22.67
C ASP A 208 10.62 -1.15 -21.31
N TYR A 209 11.50 -1.30 -20.32
CA TYR A 209 11.28 -0.81 -18.96
C TYR A 209 11.12 0.71 -18.90
N GLU A 210 11.87 1.44 -19.73
CA GLU A 210 11.86 2.90 -19.72
C GLU A 210 10.55 3.41 -20.31
N ALA A 211 10.14 2.90 -21.48
CA ALA A 211 8.87 3.26 -22.09
C ALA A 211 7.67 2.95 -21.18
N ILE A 212 7.66 1.77 -20.54
CA ILE A 212 6.57 1.39 -19.61
C ILE A 212 6.55 2.33 -18.40
N ARG A 213 7.71 2.58 -17.77
CA ARG A 213 7.77 3.48 -16.60
C ARG A 213 7.31 4.88 -16.98
N GLU A 214 7.81 5.44 -18.08
CA GLU A 214 7.44 6.78 -18.53
C GLU A 214 5.94 6.89 -18.85
N ALA A 215 5.36 5.88 -19.49
CA ALA A 215 3.92 5.87 -19.74
C ALA A 215 3.11 5.85 -18.44
N LEU A 216 3.50 5.01 -17.47
CA LEU A 216 2.76 4.84 -16.22
C LEU A 216 2.88 6.03 -15.26
N ILE A 217 4.07 6.63 -15.11
CA ILE A 217 4.24 7.78 -14.21
C ILE A 217 3.53 9.05 -14.72
N ASN A 218 3.27 9.13 -16.03
CA ASN A 218 2.55 10.25 -16.65
C ASN A 218 1.05 9.94 -16.89
N MET A 219 0.61 8.71 -16.59
CA MET A 219 -0.80 8.33 -16.69
C MET A 219 -1.59 9.03 -15.56
N PRO A 220 -2.74 9.64 -15.84
CA PRO A 220 -3.56 10.32 -14.83
C PRO A 220 -4.33 9.30 -13.97
N ILE A 221 -3.60 8.54 -13.17
CA ILE A 221 -4.14 7.57 -12.21
C ILE A 221 -4.50 8.33 -10.93
N GLU A 222 -5.72 8.91 -10.93
CA GLU A 222 -6.28 9.72 -9.84
C GLU A 222 -7.78 9.46 -9.66
N GLY A 223 -8.32 9.77 -8.48
CA GLY A 223 -9.70 9.41 -8.15
C GLY A 223 -10.74 10.16 -8.98
N GLY A 224 -11.74 9.41 -9.47
CA GLY A 224 -12.81 9.90 -10.32
C GLY A 224 -13.86 10.75 -9.61
N THR A 225 -15.07 10.81 -10.17
CA THR A 225 -16.19 11.58 -9.60
C THR A 225 -16.72 11.01 -8.29
N ASP A 226 -16.44 9.76 -7.98
CA ASP A 226 -16.69 9.09 -6.70
C ASP A 226 -15.46 9.10 -5.78
N GLY A 227 -14.33 9.67 -6.25
CA GLY A 227 -13.05 9.73 -5.58
C GLY A 227 -12.30 8.40 -5.45
N LEU A 228 -12.72 7.37 -6.18
CA LEU A 228 -12.00 6.09 -6.28
C LEU A 228 -11.16 6.06 -7.57
N ILE A 229 -10.06 5.31 -7.55
CA ILE A 229 -9.26 5.04 -8.76
C ILE A 229 -9.66 3.67 -9.29
N ASP A 230 -10.37 3.61 -10.41
CA ASP A 230 -10.60 2.37 -11.16
C ASP A 230 -9.58 2.29 -12.31
N ALA A 231 -8.59 1.43 -12.14
CA ALA A 231 -7.51 1.24 -13.12
C ALA A 231 -6.95 -0.18 -13.00
N PHE A 232 -6.49 -0.75 -14.11
CA PHE A 232 -5.96 -2.12 -14.16
C PHE A 232 -6.98 -3.19 -13.70
N GLY A 233 -8.27 -2.92 -13.87
CA GLY A 233 -9.35 -3.83 -13.47
C GLY A 233 -9.52 -3.99 -11.96
N VAL A 234 -8.98 -3.07 -11.16
CA VAL A 234 -9.07 -3.07 -9.69
C VAL A 234 -9.28 -1.65 -9.18
N LEU A 235 -9.84 -1.53 -7.96
CA LEU A 235 -9.78 -0.26 -7.23
C LEU A 235 -8.36 -0.05 -6.69
N LEU A 236 -7.64 0.93 -7.21
CA LEU A 236 -6.33 1.36 -6.74
C LEU A 236 -6.42 2.48 -5.70
N THR A 237 -5.33 2.64 -4.96
CA THR A 237 -5.06 3.80 -4.11
C THR A 237 -3.62 4.21 -4.31
N ARG A 238 -3.37 5.52 -4.33
CA ARG A 238 -2.03 6.07 -4.07
C ARG A 238 -1.86 6.19 -2.56
N HIS A 239 -1.53 5.07 -1.95
CA HIS A 239 -1.49 4.93 -0.51
C HIS A 239 -0.16 5.39 0.09
N TYR A 240 -0.17 5.76 1.37
CA TYR A 240 1.05 6.05 2.12
C TYR A 240 1.88 4.77 2.33
N ALA A 241 3.13 4.74 1.88
CA ALA A 241 4.02 3.61 2.13
C ALA A 241 4.24 3.42 3.64
N ASN A 242 4.42 4.54 4.35
CA ASN A 242 4.62 4.54 5.80
C ASN A 242 3.42 4.05 6.59
N TYR A 243 2.19 4.08 6.03
CA TYR A 243 1.04 3.46 6.69
C TYR A 243 1.25 1.96 6.84
N TYR A 244 1.58 1.26 5.73
CA TYR A 244 1.85 -0.17 5.75
C TYR A 244 3.04 -0.50 6.65
N CYS A 245 4.12 0.28 6.56
CA CYS A 245 5.28 0.08 7.41
C CYS A 245 4.91 0.23 8.90
N ASN A 246 4.20 1.29 9.28
CA ASN A 246 3.84 1.52 10.68
C ASN A 246 2.92 0.44 11.24
N ILE A 247 1.90 0.00 10.49
CA ILE A 247 1.03 -1.09 10.95
C ILE A 247 1.82 -2.40 11.08
N SER A 248 2.73 -2.71 10.13
CA SER A 248 3.57 -3.90 10.21
C SER A 248 4.51 -3.86 11.41
N TYR A 249 5.16 -2.73 11.70
CA TYR A 249 6.09 -2.61 12.83
C TYR A 249 5.36 -2.75 14.17
N LYS A 250 4.22 -2.07 14.32
CA LYS A 250 3.39 -2.16 15.52
C LYS A 250 2.85 -3.57 15.69
N PHE A 251 2.43 -4.23 14.61
CA PHE A 251 1.99 -5.62 14.61
C PHE A 251 3.08 -6.59 15.07
N LEU A 252 4.29 -6.50 14.51
CA LEU A 252 5.44 -7.30 14.92
C LEU A 252 5.77 -7.10 16.40
N ARG A 253 5.76 -5.84 16.88
CA ARG A 253 6.01 -5.51 18.28
C ARG A 253 4.96 -6.10 19.21
N LEU A 254 3.68 -6.03 18.84
CA LEU A 254 2.60 -6.63 19.62
C LEU A 254 2.77 -8.14 19.74
N PHE A 255 3.05 -8.83 18.64
CA PHE A 255 3.33 -10.27 18.65
C PHE A 255 4.57 -10.64 19.46
N LEU A 256 5.67 -9.88 19.31
CA LEU A 256 6.89 -10.09 20.08
C LEU A 256 6.63 -9.94 21.58
N ASN A 257 5.89 -8.91 21.99
CA ASN A 257 5.55 -8.68 23.39
C ASN A 257 4.64 -9.78 23.95
N LYS A 258 3.72 -10.31 23.14
CA LYS A 258 2.72 -11.29 23.58
C LYS A 258 3.26 -12.73 23.60
N MET A 259 4.09 -13.09 22.62
CA MET A 259 4.47 -14.49 22.33
C MET A 259 5.98 -14.68 22.09
N GLY A 260 6.81 -13.65 22.32
CA GLY A 260 8.26 -13.73 22.11
C GLY A 260 8.64 -13.96 20.64
N ASN A 261 9.79 -14.60 20.41
CA ASN A 261 10.34 -14.81 19.07
C ASN A 261 9.45 -15.71 18.18
N GLU A 262 8.67 -16.61 18.78
CA GLU A 262 7.70 -17.42 18.02
C GLU A 262 6.60 -16.52 17.43
N GLY A 263 6.08 -15.57 18.22
CA GLY A 263 5.14 -14.57 17.76
C GLY A 263 5.68 -13.73 16.61
N LEU A 264 6.94 -13.33 16.68
CA LEU A 264 7.60 -12.59 15.60
C LEU A 264 7.62 -13.40 14.29
N GLY A 265 7.88 -14.70 14.37
CA GLY A 265 7.84 -15.61 13.21
C GLY A 265 6.43 -15.73 12.62
N ILE A 266 5.40 -15.85 13.47
CA ILE A 266 3.99 -15.90 13.04
C ILE A 266 3.61 -14.59 12.32
N ALA A 267 3.85 -13.44 12.95
CA ALA A 267 3.56 -12.14 12.38
C ALA A 267 4.27 -11.91 11.03
N THR A 268 5.54 -12.30 10.95
CA THR A 268 6.33 -12.23 9.70
C THR A 268 5.68 -13.05 8.58
N ASN A 269 5.29 -14.29 8.87
CA ASN A 269 4.63 -15.16 7.88
C ASN A 269 3.28 -14.60 7.41
N LEU A 270 2.48 -14.04 8.33
CA LEU A 270 1.21 -13.39 8.00
C LEU A 270 1.40 -12.17 7.08
N LEU A 271 2.40 -11.33 7.34
CA LEU A 271 2.72 -10.18 6.50
C LEU A 271 3.24 -10.59 5.11
N ILE A 272 4.08 -11.62 5.04
CA ILE A 272 4.56 -12.18 3.76
C ILE A 272 3.38 -12.76 2.97
N GLU A 273 2.45 -13.46 3.63
CA GLU A 273 1.27 -14.00 2.97
C GLU A 273 0.35 -12.91 2.41
N ALA A 274 0.17 -11.80 3.14
CA ALA A 274 -0.52 -10.63 2.60
C ALA A 274 0.16 -10.08 1.34
N GLY A 275 1.50 -10.10 1.28
CA GLY A 275 2.27 -9.79 0.07
C GLY A 275 2.03 -10.76 -1.09
N ARG A 276 1.89 -12.06 -0.82
CA ARG A 276 1.57 -13.05 -1.86
C ARG A 276 0.16 -12.85 -2.44
N VAL A 277 -0.83 -12.64 -1.57
CA VAL A 277 -2.21 -12.34 -1.99
C VAL A 277 -2.28 -11.01 -2.75
N CYS A 278 -1.47 -10.02 -2.35
CA CYS A 278 -1.30 -8.78 -3.10
C CYS A 278 -0.82 -9.07 -4.52
N ALA A 279 0.27 -9.81 -4.69
CA ALA A 279 0.78 -10.14 -6.02
C ALA A 279 -0.22 -10.92 -6.86
N PHE A 280 -0.86 -11.95 -6.28
CA PHE A 280 -1.88 -12.75 -6.97
C PHE A 280 -2.96 -11.86 -7.60
N ASN A 281 -3.54 -10.94 -6.83
CA ASN A 281 -4.62 -10.10 -7.34
C ASN A 281 -4.12 -8.88 -8.13
N THR A 282 -3.07 -8.19 -7.66
CA THR A 282 -2.59 -6.95 -8.28
C THR A 282 -1.86 -7.24 -9.59
N PHE A 283 -0.85 -8.11 -9.56
CA PHE A 283 -0.14 -8.46 -10.78
C PHE A 283 -1.04 -9.24 -11.72
N GLY A 284 -1.82 -10.18 -11.19
CA GLY A 284 -2.80 -10.93 -11.97
C GLY A 284 -3.88 -10.04 -12.60
N GLY A 285 -4.35 -8.99 -11.91
CA GLY A 285 -5.27 -8.01 -12.46
C GLY A 285 -4.62 -7.15 -13.55
N ILE A 286 -3.43 -6.62 -13.29
CA ILE A 286 -2.64 -5.86 -14.27
C ILE A 286 -2.43 -6.70 -15.53
N MET A 287 -1.97 -7.94 -15.41
CA MET A 287 -1.73 -8.89 -16.50
C MET A 287 -2.95 -9.15 -17.41
N GLN A 288 -4.15 -8.81 -16.95
CA GLN A 288 -5.41 -9.05 -17.65
C GLN A 288 -6.10 -7.75 -18.07
N SER A 289 -5.54 -6.61 -17.70
CA SER A 289 -6.13 -5.28 -17.88
C SER A 289 -6.00 -4.73 -19.30
N ASN A 290 -6.81 -3.73 -19.62
CA ASN A 290 -6.73 -3.02 -20.89
C ASN A 290 -5.39 -2.28 -21.04
N GLU A 291 -4.89 -1.72 -19.95
CA GLU A 291 -3.61 -1.04 -19.87
C GLU A 291 -2.45 -1.99 -20.19
N TRP A 292 -2.47 -3.22 -19.66
CA TRP A 292 -1.50 -4.25 -20.03
C TRP A 292 -1.59 -4.63 -21.50
N ASN A 293 -2.80 -4.88 -22.00
CA ASN A 293 -3.01 -5.25 -23.39
C ASN A 293 -2.56 -4.16 -24.37
N ALA A 294 -2.70 -2.89 -24.00
CA ALA A 294 -2.30 -1.76 -24.82
C ALA A 294 -0.80 -1.46 -24.76
N LEU A 295 -0.21 -1.47 -23.55
CA LEU A 295 1.14 -0.97 -23.31
C LEU A 295 2.20 -2.08 -23.25
N ILE A 296 1.94 -3.19 -22.55
CA ILE A 296 2.96 -4.20 -22.23
C ILE A 296 2.85 -5.42 -23.13
N LYS A 297 1.64 -5.95 -23.35
CA LYS A 297 1.38 -7.15 -24.15
C LYS A 297 2.03 -7.12 -25.56
N PRO A 298 2.10 -5.98 -26.28
CA PRO A 298 2.78 -5.92 -27.57
C PRO A 298 4.29 -6.19 -27.51
N MET A 299 4.91 -6.07 -26.34
CA MET A 299 6.33 -6.33 -26.10
C MET A 299 6.61 -7.77 -25.61
N ILE A 300 5.58 -8.60 -25.44
CA ILE A 300 5.72 -9.95 -24.88
C ILE A 300 6.00 -10.96 -26.00
N THR A 301 7.17 -11.61 -25.94
CA THR A 301 7.60 -12.63 -26.90
C THR A 301 7.76 -14.02 -26.27
N THR A 302 8.06 -14.09 -24.97
CA THR A 302 8.17 -15.35 -24.21
C THR A 302 7.36 -15.31 -22.91
N PRO A 303 7.12 -16.45 -22.24
CA PRO A 303 6.50 -16.47 -20.91
C PRO A 303 7.26 -15.62 -19.88
N GLU A 304 8.60 -15.59 -19.95
CA GLU A 304 9.44 -14.80 -19.06
C GLU A 304 9.21 -13.29 -19.21
N ASP A 305 8.88 -12.82 -20.41
CA ASP A 305 8.58 -11.40 -20.65
C ASP A 305 7.40 -10.91 -19.80
N TRP A 306 6.49 -11.78 -19.36
CA TRP A 306 5.43 -11.39 -18.42
C TRP A 306 5.99 -10.98 -17.04
N ILE A 307 7.05 -11.65 -16.60
CA ILE A 307 7.75 -11.32 -15.35
C ILE A 307 8.46 -9.98 -15.52
N TYR A 308 9.17 -9.79 -16.62
CA TYR A 308 9.82 -8.53 -16.96
C TYR A 308 8.82 -7.37 -17.08
N GLY A 309 7.67 -7.61 -17.71
CA GLY A 309 6.58 -6.63 -17.82
C GLY A 309 6.05 -6.18 -16.46
N ILE A 310 5.79 -7.10 -15.53
CA ILE A 310 5.36 -6.72 -14.17
C ILE A 310 6.46 -6.01 -13.40
N VAL A 311 7.71 -6.41 -13.56
CA VAL A 311 8.84 -5.72 -12.90
C VAL A 311 8.98 -4.29 -13.44
N ALA A 312 8.77 -4.05 -14.74
CA ALA A 312 8.70 -2.71 -15.30
C ALA A 312 7.56 -1.87 -14.69
N VAL A 313 6.38 -2.48 -14.50
CA VAL A 313 5.23 -1.83 -13.83
C VAL A 313 5.55 -1.51 -12.35
N ALA A 314 6.15 -2.45 -11.61
CA ALA A 314 6.54 -2.24 -10.21
C ALA A 314 7.50 -1.05 -10.07
N ASN A 315 8.37 -0.82 -11.05
CA ASN A 315 9.27 0.33 -11.11
C ASN A 315 8.55 1.68 -11.38
N ALA A 316 7.25 1.70 -11.65
CA ALA A 316 6.44 2.93 -11.72
C ALA A 316 5.56 3.13 -10.47
N PHE A 317 5.42 2.12 -9.60
CA PHE A 317 4.47 2.12 -8.49
C PHE A 317 5.04 2.69 -7.18
N GLY A 318 6.30 3.11 -7.19
CA GLY A 318 6.98 3.69 -6.02
C GLY A 318 7.58 2.66 -5.07
N TRP A 319 7.73 1.40 -5.49
CA TRP A 319 8.21 0.30 -4.65
C TRP A 319 9.74 0.16 -4.57
N GLY A 320 10.48 1.19 -5.01
CA GLY A 320 11.94 1.13 -5.19
C GLY A 320 12.34 0.57 -6.55
N PHE A 321 13.63 0.35 -6.76
CA PHE A 321 14.16 -0.20 -8.01
C PHE A 321 14.12 -1.73 -7.98
N TRP A 322 13.20 -2.33 -8.73
CA TRP A 322 13.08 -3.79 -8.84
C TRP A 322 13.85 -4.31 -10.04
N GLN A 323 14.76 -5.26 -9.81
CA GLN A 323 15.63 -5.83 -10.83
C GLN A 323 15.68 -7.35 -10.70
N ILE A 324 15.48 -8.05 -11.82
CA ILE A 324 15.74 -9.49 -11.88
C ILE A 324 17.26 -9.69 -11.97
N GLU A 325 17.87 -10.26 -10.92
CA GLU A 325 19.29 -10.61 -10.90
C GLU A 325 19.55 -11.93 -11.62
N SER A 326 18.67 -12.90 -11.41
CA SER A 326 18.70 -14.17 -12.13
C SER A 326 17.30 -14.78 -12.22
N LEU A 327 17.01 -15.43 -13.35
CA LEU A 327 15.76 -16.15 -13.57
C LEU A 327 16.08 -17.50 -14.22
N GLU A 328 15.69 -18.57 -13.54
CA GLU A 328 15.65 -19.93 -14.06
C GLU A 328 14.17 -20.29 -14.25
N PRO A 329 13.67 -20.31 -15.51
CA PRO A 329 12.25 -20.49 -15.79
C PRO A 329 11.64 -21.70 -15.09
N GLY A 330 10.49 -21.49 -14.45
CA GLY A 330 9.77 -22.52 -13.71
C GLY A 330 10.49 -23.10 -12.49
N LYS A 331 11.64 -22.56 -12.07
CA LYS A 331 12.45 -23.11 -10.99
C LYS A 331 12.82 -22.10 -9.90
N ARG A 332 13.32 -20.94 -10.30
CA ARG A 332 13.93 -19.98 -9.38
C ARG A 332 13.96 -18.56 -9.95
N ILE A 333 13.75 -17.58 -9.09
CA ILE A 333 14.05 -16.17 -9.37
C ILE A 333 14.85 -15.58 -8.20
N VAL A 334 15.75 -14.66 -8.52
CA VAL A 334 16.37 -13.75 -7.55
C VAL A 334 16.05 -12.33 -7.97
N MET A 335 15.35 -11.60 -7.10
CA MET A 335 14.98 -10.20 -7.25
C MET A 335 15.88 -9.34 -6.36
N LYS A 336 16.56 -8.36 -6.95
CA LYS A 336 17.18 -7.25 -6.23
C LYS A 336 16.19 -6.11 -6.11
N ILE A 337 16.09 -5.55 -4.91
CA ILE A 337 15.34 -4.32 -4.66
C ILE A 337 16.24 -3.30 -3.98
N GLN A 338 16.52 -2.22 -4.70
CA GLN A 338 17.25 -1.07 -4.17
C GLN A 338 16.28 0.04 -3.78
N SER A 339 16.54 0.71 -2.64
CA SER A 339 15.65 1.76 -2.12
C SER A 339 14.19 1.32 -1.90
N GLY A 340 13.96 0.06 -1.53
CA GLY A 340 12.61 -0.44 -1.22
C GLY A 340 11.99 0.29 -0.02
N TYR A 341 10.70 0.66 -0.12
CA TYR A 341 10.06 1.52 0.87
C TYR A 341 10.04 0.92 2.29
N GLU A 342 9.91 -0.41 2.41
CA GLU A 342 9.92 -1.13 3.69
C GLU A 342 11.25 -0.96 4.43
N SER A 343 12.37 -1.12 3.70
CA SER A 343 13.73 -0.90 4.21
C SER A 343 14.01 0.58 4.49
N ASN A 344 13.56 1.49 3.60
CA ASN A 344 13.75 2.94 3.78
C ASN A 344 13.10 3.43 5.08
N ALA A 345 11.85 3.04 5.32
CA ALA A 345 11.09 3.40 6.50
C ALA A 345 11.70 2.79 7.76
N TYR A 346 12.10 1.51 7.71
CA TYR A 346 12.68 0.81 8.87
C TYR A 346 13.98 1.46 9.33
N LEU A 347 14.90 1.69 8.38
CA LEU A 347 16.19 2.33 8.67
C LEU A 347 16.04 3.70 9.32
N LYS A 348 15.05 4.48 8.88
CA LYS A 348 14.78 5.80 9.46
C LYS A 348 14.20 5.71 10.87
N LYS A 349 13.32 4.74 11.13
CA LYS A 349 12.62 4.61 12.41
C LYS A 349 13.47 3.94 13.49
N PHE A 350 14.21 2.90 13.12
CA PHE A 350 14.85 1.99 14.07
C PHE A 350 16.36 1.83 13.85
N GLY A 351 16.92 2.36 12.75
CA GLY A 351 18.27 2.03 12.34
C GLY A 351 18.35 0.61 11.79
N THR A 352 19.29 -0.20 12.28
CA THR A 352 19.49 -1.57 11.79
C THR A 352 18.50 -2.57 12.37
N SER A 353 18.16 -3.60 11.59
CA SER A 353 17.39 -4.76 12.02
C SER A 353 18.26 -5.99 12.24
N SER A 354 17.80 -6.90 13.12
CA SER A 354 18.36 -8.24 13.25
C SER A 354 17.67 -9.29 12.37
N PHE A 355 16.63 -8.91 11.63
CA PHE A 355 15.85 -9.80 10.76
C PHE A 355 15.40 -9.09 9.47
N PRO A 356 15.00 -9.83 8.42
CA PRO A 356 14.52 -9.23 7.18
C PRO A 356 13.19 -8.49 7.37
N VAL A 357 13.03 -7.33 6.70
CA VAL A 357 11.89 -6.42 6.96
C VAL A 357 11.03 -6.11 5.72
N SER A 358 11.35 -6.70 4.57
CA SER A 358 10.67 -6.40 3.30
C SER A 358 9.59 -7.46 3.02
N PHE A 359 8.54 -7.47 3.84
CA PHE A 359 7.51 -8.52 3.86
C PHE A 359 6.64 -8.53 2.61
N LEU A 360 6.14 -7.36 2.19
CA LEU A 360 5.35 -7.24 0.97
C LEU A 360 6.20 -7.71 -0.20
N ALA A 361 7.39 -7.15 -0.35
CA ALA A 361 8.27 -7.48 -1.47
C ALA A 361 8.57 -8.99 -1.51
N THR A 362 8.85 -9.60 -0.36
CA THR A 362 9.12 -11.03 -0.23
C THR A 362 7.95 -11.87 -0.72
N GLY A 363 6.72 -11.57 -0.26
CA GLY A 363 5.51 -12.22 -0.76
C GLY A 363 5.26 -11.96 -2.24
N GLY A 364 5.51 -10.73 -2.68
CA GLY A 364 5.27 -10.28 -4.05
C GLY A 364 6.09 -11.04 -5.09
N VAL A 365 7.38 -11.28 -4.81
CA VAL A 365 8.27 -12.03 -5.71
C VAL A 365 7.79 -13.48 -5.90
N ALA A 366 7.40 -14.16 -4.82
CA ALA A 366 6.82 -15.50 -4.95
C ALA A 366 5.47 -15.48 -5.65
N GLY A 367 4.59 -14.52 -5.33
CA GLY A 367 3.30 -14.38 -5.99
C GLY A 367 3.40 -14.20 -7.51
N LEU A 368 4.39 -13.43 -7.97
CA LEU A 368 4.68 -13.27 -9.40
C LEU A 368 5.05 -14.60 -10.07
N MET A 369 5.96 -15.37 -9.47
CA MET A 369 6.34 -16.69 -10.00
C MET A 369 5.16 -17.67 -10.00
N ASN A 370 4.36 -17.64 -8.94
CA ASN A 370 3.16 -18.47 -8.81
C ASN A 370 2.11 -18.15 -9.88
N LEU A 371 1.92 -16.88 -10.24
CA LEU A 371 1.03 -16.50 -11.33
C LEU A 371 1.53 -17.00 -12.69
N VAL A 372 2.82 -16.81 -12.99
CA VAL A 372 3.36 -17.13 -14.31
C VAL A 372 3.56 -18.63 -14.50
N TYR A 373 4.10 -19.34 -13.51
CA TYR A 373 4.51 -20.74 -13.68
C TYR A 373 3.57 -21.74 -13.02
N THR A 374 3.02 -21.44 -11.84
CA THR A 374 2.17 -22.40 -11.11
C THR A 374 0.72 -22.35 -11.61
N LEU A 375 0.17 -21.15 -11.78
CA LEU A 375 -1.15 -20.93 -12.35
C LEU A 375 -1.16 -21.05 -13.88
N ASN A 376 -0.02 -20.76 -14.51
CA ASN A 376 0.12 -20.55 -15.94
C ASN A 376 -0.85 -19.48 -16.46
N LEU A 377 -0.92 -18.34 -15.77
CA LEU A 377 -1.81 -17.24 -16.14
C LEU A 377 -1.64 -16.79 -17.61
N PRO A 378 -0.42 -16.70 -18.18
CA PRO A 378 -0.23 -16.28 -19.58
C PRO A 378 -1.10 -16.99 -20.61
N GLU A 379 -1.38 -18.28 -20.40
CA GLU A 379 -2.17 -19.14 -21.30
C GLU A 379 -3.66 -19.22 -20.90
N ARG A 380 -4.06 -18.50 -19.85
CA ARG A 380 -5.39 -18.61 -19.24
C ARG A 380 -6.13 -17.28 -19.14
N VAL A 381 -5.53 -16.17 -19.55
CA VAL A 381 -6.19 -14.86 -19.56
C VAL A 381 -7.34 -14.85 -20.60
N PRO A 382 -8.55 -14.33 -20.26
CA PRO A 382 -8.96 -13.86 -18.94
C PRO A 382 -9.39 -15.00 -18.00
N LEU A 383 -9.03 -14.88 -16.73
CA LEU A 383 -9.33 -15.78 -15.62
C LEU A 383 -9.79 -14.99 -14.40
N THR A 384 -10.91 -15.38 -13.82
CA THR A 384 -11.36 -14.87 -12.52
C THR A 384 -10.37 -15.28 -11.43
N LEU A 385 -9.77 -14.28 -10.77
CA LEU A 385 -8.85 -14.49 -9.66
C LEU A 385 -9.63 -14.46 -8.34
N ASP A 386 -9.98 -15.63 -7.84
CA ASP A 386 -10.72 -15.80 -6.60
C ASP A 386 -9.97 -16.67 -5.58
N GLU A 387 -10.58 -16.87 -4.40
CA GLU A 387 -10.01 -17.70 -3.34
C GLU A 387 -9.82 -19.16 -3.76
N ALA A 388 -10.71 -19.70 -4.61
CA ALA A 388 -10.61 -21.08 -5.07
C ALA A 388 -9.38 -21.26 -5.97
N VAL A 389 -9.13 -20.33 -6.89
CA VAL A 389 -7.92 -20.30 -7.72
C VAL A 389 -6.68 -20.11 -6.86
N TYR A 390 -6.70 -19.20 -5.89
CA TYR A 390 -5.57 -19.00 -4.98
C TYR A 390 -5.23 -20.27 -4.20
N LYS A 391 -6.26 -20.95 -3.66
CA LYS A 391 -6.10 -22.22 -2.94
C LYS A 391 -5.50 -23.30 -3.82
N GLN A 392 -5.92 -23.40 -5.09
CA GLN A 392 -5.34 -24.33 -6.06
C GLN A 392 -3.84 -24.11 -6.23
N ILE A 393 -3.39 -22.85 -6.35
CA ILE A 393 -1.97 -22.53 -6.46
C ILE A 393 -1.21 -22.92 -5.20
N SER A 394 -1.73 -22.53 -4.03
CA SER A 394 -1.08 -22.77 -2.73
C SER A 394 -0.93 -24.26 -2.39
N SER A 395 -1.76 -25.11 -2.99
CA SER A 395 -1.75 -26.56 -2.79
C SER A 395 -0.96 -27.29 -3.90
N SER A 396 -0.36 -26.56 -4.84
CA SER A 396 0.40 -27.14 -5.95
C SER A 396 1.78 -27.62 -5.50
N SER A 397 2.23 -28.75 -6.05
CA SER A 397 3.60 -29.24 -5.87
C SER A 397 4.66 -28.31 -6.46
N ASN A 398 4.26 -27.42 -7.37
CA ASN A 398 5.14 -26.47 -8.04
C ASN A 398 4.96 -25.05 -7.48
N TYR A 399 4.51 -24.93 -6.23
CA TYR A 399 4.30 -23.66 -5.55
C TYR A 399 5.64 -22.99 -5.19
N PHE A 400 5.77 -21.70 -5.47
CA PHE A 400 6.96 -20.92 -5.16
C PHE A 400 6.91 -20.36 -3.75
N VAL A 401 8.01 -20.56 -3.01
CA VAL A 401 8.22 -20.04 -1.66
C VAL A 401 9.37 -19.04 -1.70
N PRO A 402 9.19 -17.83 -1.14
CA PRO A 402 10.21 -16.79 -1.10
C PRO A 402 11.08 -16.88 0.16
N THR A 403 12.26 -16.28 0.09
CA THR A 403 13.16 -15.99 1.21
C THR A 403 13.91 -14.69 0.91
N GLN A 404 13.90 -13.74 1.84
CA GLN A 404 14.74 -12.54 1.75
C GLN A 404 16.16 -12.90 2.22
N ILE A 405 17.03 -13.25 1.27
CA ILE A 405 18.39 -13.73 1.51
C ILE A 405 19.39 -12.60 1.82
N LYS A 406 19.08 -11.37 1.43
CA LYS A 406 19.78 -10.15 1.86
C LYS A 406 18.77 -9.09 2.25
N CYS A 407 19.06 -8.36 3.31
CA CYS A 407 18.22 -7.28 3.79
C CYS A 407 19.04 -6.02 4.03
N ARG A 408 18.63 -4.92 3.41
CA ARG A 408 19.30 -3.63 3.57
C ARG A 408 19.22 -3.13 5.01
N ALA A 409 18.09 -3.33 5.68
CA ALA A 409 17.97 -2.99 7.09
C ALA A 409 18.92 -3.82 7.98
N MET A 410 19.39 -4.98 7.53
CA MET A 410 20.39 -5.80 8.24
C MET A 410 21.84 -5.43 7.90
N GLY A 411 22.08 -4.33 7.17
CA GLY A 411 23.41 -3.82 6.83
C GLY A 411 23.92 -4.23 5.45
N GLU A 412 23.13 -4.95 4.65
CA GLU A 412 23.45 -5.19 3.24
C GLU A 412 23.22 -3.92 2.39
N GLU A 413 23.76 -3.89 1.18
CA GLU A 413 23.61 -2.74 0.28
C GLU A 413 22.18 -2.60 -0.27
N PHE A 414 21.50 -3.72 -0.50
CA PHE A 414 20.16 -3.81 -1.07
C PHE A 414 19.45 -5.08 -0.58
N ASP A 415 18.14 -5.14 -0.81
CA ASP A 415 17.36 -6.34 -0.55
C ASP A 415 17.58 -7.35 -1.69
N LEU A 416 17.83 -8.62 -1.36
CA LEU A 416 17.71 -9.73 -2.30
C LEU A 416 16.66 -10.71 -1.80
N ILE A 417 15.72 -11.02 -2.69
CA ILE A 417 14.65 -11.98 -2.44
C ILE A 417 14.77 -13.09 -3.46
N GLU A 418 14.89 -14.32 -2.97
CA GLU A 418 14.86 -15.52 -3.77
C GLU A 418 13.47 -16.14 -3.68
N ALA A 419 12.90 -16.63 -4.78
CA ALA A 419 11.76 -17.54 -4.73
C ALA A 419 12.07 -18.81 -5.53
N ILE A 420 11.85 -19.96 -4.90
CA ILE A 420 12.11 -21.30 -5.46
C ILE A 420 10.87 -22.18 -5.34
N VAL A 421 10.76 -23.19 -6.18
CA VAL A 421 9.73 -24.23 -6.04
C VAL A 421 9.90 -24.94 -4.69
N ALA A 422 8.82 -25.04 -3.92
CA ALA A 422 8.76 -25.79 -2.68
C ALA A 422 9.23 -27.22 -2.95
N LYS A 423 10.27 -27.67 -2.24
CA LYS A 423 10.62 -29.08 -2.24
C LYS A 423 9.50 -29.80 -1.49
N ASN A 424 8.71 -30.63 -2.18
CA ASN A 424 7.80 -31.55 -1.49
C ASN A 424 8.62 -32.34 -0.47
N GLY A 425 8.29 -32.17 0.82
CA GLY A 425 8.80 -33.01 1.90
C GLY A 425 8.18 -34.39 1.86
#